data_AF-A0A162A3R1-F1
#
_entry.id   AF-A0A162A3R1-F1
#
_cell.length_a   1.000
_cell.length_b   1.000
_cell.length_c   1.000
_cell.angle_alpha   90.00
_cell.angle_beta   90.00
_cell.angle_gamma   90.00
#
_symmetry.space_group_name_H-M   'P 1'
#
loop_
_entity.id
_entity.type
_entity.pdbx_description
1 polymer ?
#
loop_
_entity_poly.entity_id
_entity_poly.type
_entity_poly.pdbx_seq_one_letter_code
_entity_poly.pdbx_strand_id
1 'polypeptide(L)' 'MWASRKVLSEYGNMAGACVFFVMDEMRKKSMNDGRATTGDGLDWGVALGFGPGFTVETVVLHSMPVIA' A
#
# COMPACT_ATOMS: atom_id res chain seq x y z
N MET A 1 1.37 2.24 -8.24
CA MET A 1 1.83 0.83 -8.18
C MET A 1 3.33 0.67 -7.87
N TRP A 2 4.09 1.72 -7.62
CA TRP A 2 5.52 1.58 -7.32
C TRP A 2 5.78 0.76 -6.02
N ALA A 3 5.01 1.02 -4.95
CA ALA A 3 5.22 0.39 -3.65
C ALA A 3 5.09 -1.14 -3.69
N SER A 4 4.08 -1.68 -4.39
CA SER A 4 3.91 -3.13 -4.56
C SER A 4 5.05 -3.78 -5.35
N ARG A 5 5.56 -3.10 -6.39
CA ARG A 5 6.71 -3.58 -7.16
C ARG A 5 8.00 -3.53 -6.36
N LYS A 6 8.21 -2.49 -5.56
CA LYS A 6 9.39 -2.38 -4.69
C LYS A 6 9.39 -3.49 -3.64
N VAL A 7 8.29 -3.66 -2.91
CA VAL A 7 8.18 -4.72 -1.89
C VAL A 7 8.41 -6.10 -2.50
N LEU A 8 7.83 -6.39 -3.67
CA LEU A 8 8.08 -7.66 -4.36
C LEU A 8 9.56 -7.82 -4.76
N SER A 9 10.20 -6.76 -5.23
CA SER A 9 11.62 -6.80 -5.64
C SER A 9 12.57 -7.00 -4.46
N GLU A 10 12.26 -6.42 -3.29
CA GLU A 10 13.14 -6.45 -2.12
C GLU A 10 12.88 -7.66 -1.21
N TYR A 11 11.61 -8.11 -1.12
CA TYR A 11 11.19 -9.12 -0.15
C TYR A 11 10.51 -10.35 -0.77
N GLY A 12 10.21 -10.34 -2.07
CA GLY A 12 9.43 -11.40 -2.70
C GLY A 12 7.99 -11.47 -2.19
N ASN A 13 7.36 -12.64 -2.35
CA ASN A 13 6.01 -12.88 -1.85
C ASN A 13 6.06 -13.42 -0.40
N MET A 14 5.80 -12.54 0.56
CA MET A 14 5.66 -12.83 2.00
C MET A 14 4.24 -13.26 2.40
N ALA A 15 3.44 -13.77 1.46
CA ALA A 15 2.04 -14.15 1.64
C ALA A 15 1.20 -13.00 2.25
N GLY A 16 0.43 -13.26 3.30
CA GLY A 16 -0.48 -12.29 3.91
C GLY A 16 0.21 -11.02 4.44
N ALA A 17 1.52 -11.06 4.72
CA ALA A 17 2.25 -9.89 5.20
C ALA A 17 2.51 -8.83 4.12
N CYS A 18 2.50 -9.22 2.84
CA CYS A 18 2.85 -8.35 1.70
C CYS A 18 2.09 -7.03 1.71
N VAL A 19 0.77 -7.08 1.89
CA VAL A 19 -0.09 -5.89 1.79
C VAL A 19 0.29 -4.83 2.84
N PHE A 20 0.68 -5.26 4.05
CA PHE A 20 1.11 -4.34 5.11
C PHE A 20 2.43 -3.66 4.78
N PHE A 21 3.40 -4.39 4.22
CA PHE A 21 4.66 -3.80 3.76
C PHE A 21 4.44 -2.83 2.60
N VAL A 22 3.52 -3.13 1.69
CA VAL A 22 3.16 -2.21 0.59
C VAL A 22 2.55 -0.92 1.11
N MET A 23 1.64 -1.02 2.08
CA MET A 23 1.05 0.17 2.72
C MET A 23 2.10 0.97 3.51
N ASP A 24 3.04 0.29 4.18
CA ASP A 24 4.13 0.91 4.91
C ASP A 24 5.10 1.68 3.99
N GLU A 25 5.49 1.07 2.87
CA GLU A 25 6.31 1.74 1.85
C GLU A 25 5.58 2.91 1.19
N MET A 26 4.28 2.75 0.88
CA MET A 26 3.47 3.82 0.29
C MET A 26 3.37 5.05 1.20
N ARG A 27 3.05 4.85 2.49
CA ARG A 27 2.95 5.98 3.43
C ARG A 27 4.31 6.66 3.66
N LYS A 28 5.40 5.88 3.79
CA LYS A 28 6.76 6.41 4.00
C LYS A 28 7.22 7.22 2.81
N LYS A 29 7.04 6.69 1.60
CA LYS A 29 7.32 7.43 0.37
C LYS A 29 6.48 8.70 0.27
N SER A 30 5.19 8.63 0.58
CA SER A 30 4.31 9.81 0.53
C SER A 30 4.79 10.92 1.46
N MET A 31 5.23 10.57 2.67
CA MET A 31 5.83 11.52 3.61
C MET A 31 7.15 12.11 3.09
N ASN A 32 8.06 11.26 2.60
CA ASN A 32 9.36 11.70 2.08
C ASN A 32 9.25 12.59 0.84
N ASP A 33 8.27 12.32 -0.02
CA ASP A 33 8.01 13.08 -1.25
C ASP A 33 7.17 14.36 -0.97
N GLY A 34 6.78 14.62 0.28
CA GLY A 34 5.95 15.78 0.64
C GLY A 34 4.55 15.75 0.02
N ARG A 35 3.97 14.56 -0.16
CA ARG A 35 2.61 14.40 -0.70
C ARG A 35 1.57 14.88 0.30
N ALA A 36 0.41 15.30 -0.20
CA ALA A 36 -0.68 15.80 0.62
C ALA A 36 -1.25 14.75 1.61
N THR A 37 -1.22 13.47 1.22
CA THR A 37 -1.82 12.37 2.00
C THR A 37 -0.90 11.15 2.05
N THR A 38 -1.15 10.24 2.99
CA THR A 38 -0.46 8.95 3.11
C THR A 38 -0.69 8.01 1.91
N GLY A 39 -1.64 8.34 1.03
CA GLY A 39 -2.00 7.61 -0.18
C GLY A 39 -1.47 8.26 -1.46
N ASP A 40 -0.22 8.70 -1.48
CA ASP A 40 0.43 9.37 -2.63
C ASP A 40 -0.28 10.67 -3.06
N GLY A 41 -0.95 11.35 -2.12
CA GLY A 41 -1.73 12.57 -2.37
C GLY A 41 -3.17 12.34 -2.82
N LEU A 42 -3.66 11.10 -2.83
CA LEU A 42 -5.04 10.75 -3.14
C LEU A 42 -5.84 10.47 -1.86
N ASP A 43 -7.15 10.72 -1.87
CA ASP A 43 -8.03 10.49 -0.71
C ASP A 43 -8.46 9.03 -0.57
N TRP A 44 -8.74 8.37 -1.69
CA TRP A 44 -9.28 7.02 -1.71
C TRP A 44 -8.34 6.02 -2.38
N GLY A 45 -8.31 4.81 -1.85
CA GLY A 45 -7.55 3.70 -2.40
C GLY A 45 -8.21 2.35 -2.14
N VAL A 46 -7.64 1.30 -2.73
CA VAL A 46 -8.08 -0.08 -2.53
C VAL A 46 -6.88 -0.97 -2.19
N ALA A 47 -7.04 -1.81 -1.17
CA ALA A 47 -6.12 -2.92 -0.89
C ALA A 47 -6.77 -4.23 -1.31
N LEU A 48 -5.97 -5.06 -2.00
CA LEU A 48 -6.39 -6.35 -2.54
C LEU A 48 -5.52 -7.47 -2.00
N GLY A 49 -6.16 -8.48 -1.42
CA GLY A 49 -5.55 -9.77 -1.04
C GLY A 49 -6.00 -10.87 -1.99
N PHE A 50 -5.08 -11.75 -2.38
CA PHE A 50 -5.37 -12.91 -3.25
C PHE A 50 -4.93 -14.20 -2.56
N GLY A 51 -5.85 -15.16 -2.45
CA GLY A 51 -5.61 -16.42 -1.73
C GLY A 51 -6.17 -17.66 -2.43
N PRO A 52 -5.97 -18.86 -1.86
CA PRO A 52 -6.50 -20.12 -2.39
C PRO A 52 -8.02 -20.08 -2.61
N GLY A 53 -8.48 -20.84 -3.60
CA GLY A 53 -9.89 -20.86 -3.99
C GLY A 53 -10.34 -19.67 -4.83
N PHE A 54 -9.40 -18.95 -5.46
CA PHE A 54 -9.64 -17.68 -6.17
C PHE A 54 -10.30 -16.62 -5.28
N THR A 55 -9.96 -16.63 -3.99
CA THR A 55 -10.49 -15.68 -3.03
C THR A 55 -9.84 -14.32 -3.25
N VAL A 56 -10.66 -13.28 -3.31
CA VAL A 56 -10.23 -11.87 -3.37
C VAL A 56 -10.77 -11.15 -2.14
N GLU A 57 -9.86 -10.63 -1.31
CA GLU A 57 -10.20 -9.73 -0.22
C GLU A 57 -10.05 -8.29 -0.73
N THR A 58 -11.10 -7.47 -0.58
CA THR A 58 -11.10 -6.08 -1.05
C THR A 58 -11.41 -5.15 0.10
N VAL A 59 -10.50 -4.23 0.39
CA VAL A 59 -10.66 -3.22 1.44
C VAL A 59 -10.57 -1.84 0.81
N VAL A 60 -11.61 -1.02 0.99
CA VAL A 60 -11.58 0.40 0.64
C VAL A 60 -10.82 1.15 1.73
N LEU A 61 -9.88 1.99 1.34
CA LEU A 61 -9.05 2.78 2.23
C LEU A 61 -9.31 4.26 2.02
N HIS A 62 -9.37 5.01 3.12
CA HIS A 62 -9.28 6.46 3.11
C HIS A 62 -7.88 6.86 3.61
N SER A 63 -7.20 7.72 2.90
CA SER A 63 -5.90 8.23 3.30
C SER A 63 -6.02 9.27 4.41
N MET A 64 -4.89 9.64 5.00
CA MET A 64 -4.82 10.69 6.02
C MET A 64 -3.88 11.78 5.53
N PRO A 65 -4.11 13.06 5.90
CA PRO A 65 -3.17 14.13 5.63
C PRO A 65 -1.79 13.81 6.19
N VAL A 66 -0.73 14.07 5.41
CA VAL A 66 0.64 14.05 5.94
C VAL A 66 0.84 15.40 6.64
N ILE A 67 0.73 15.39 7.97
CA ILE A 67 1.05 16.57 8.79
C ILE A 67 2.58 16.64 8.88
N ALA A 68 3.16 17.77 8.45
CA ALA A 68 4.59 18.05 8.58
C ALA A 68 4.99 18.29 10.05
#